data_AF-A0A377TGH7-F1
#
_entry.id   AF-A0A377TGH7-F1
#
_cell.length_a   1.000
_cell.length_b   1.000
_cell.length_c   1.000
_cell.angle_alpha   90.00
_cell.angle_beta   90.00
_cell.angle_gamma   90.00
#
_symmetry.space_group_name_H-M   'P 1'
#
loop_
_entity.id
_entity.type
_entity.pdbx_description
1 polymer ?
#
loop_
_entity_poly.entity_id
_entity_poly.type
_entity_poly.pdbx_seq_one_letter_code
_entity_poly.pdbx_strand_id
1 'polypeptide(L)' 'MITAIVKDRYYRNDRIVQFAQRCASWIGCAVSTCAADFRDTLNVGRKLAIQILEYFDRIGFTRRRGNDHILRDKALFR' A
#
# COMPACT_ATOMS: atom_id res chain seq x y z
N MET A 1 3.63 -15.15 -10.29
CA MET A 1 4.05 -15.31 -8.88
C MET A 1 2.96 -14.74 -7.97
N ILE A 2 2.70 -15.40 -6.83
CA ILE A 2 1.73 -14.95 -5.81
C ILE A 2 2.47 -14.36 -4.61
N THR A 3 1.84 -13.41 -3.93
CA THR A 3 2.40 -12.67 -2.80
C THR A 3 1.42 -12.72 -1.64
N ALA A 4 1.91 -13.14 -0.47
CA ALA A 4 1.11 -13.15 0.76
C ALA A 4 1.10 -11.77 1.40
N ILE A 5 -0.07 -11.13 1.45
CA ILE A 5 -0.22 -9.81 2.09
C ILE A 5 -0.31 -10.02 3.61
N VAL A 6 -1.22 -10.89 4.03
CA VAL A 6 -1.41 -11.37 5.40
C VAL A 6 -1.57 -12.89 5.36
N LYS A 7 -1.44 -13.56 6.51
CA LYS A 7 -1.72 -14.99 6.63
C LYS A 7 -3.09 -15.30 6.01
N ASP A 8 -3.14 -16.32 5.16
CA ASP A 8 -4.32 -16.80 4.44
C ASP A 8 -4.92 -15.82 3.40
N ARG A 9 -4.18 -14.77 3.00
CA ARG A 9 -4.58 -13.86 1.91
C ARG A 9 -3.44 -13.66 0.91
N TYR A 10 -3.64 -14.19 -0.29
CA TYR A 10 -2.68 -14.15 -1.38
C TYR A 10 -3.22 -13.35 -2.55
N TYR A 11 -2.36 -12.56 -3.18
CA TYR A 11 -2.67 -11.84 -4.41
C TYR A 11 -1.63 -12.16 -5.47
N ARG A 12 -2.01 -12.07 -6.74
CA ARG A 12 -1.01 -12.10 -7.82
C ARG A 12 -0.13 -10.86 -7.73
N ASN A 13 1.15 -11.02 -8.05
CA ASN A 13 2.15 -9.97 -7.91
C ASN A 13 1.81 -8.72 -8.77
N ASP A 14 1.25 -8.90 -9.97
CA ASP A 14 0.79 -7.81 -10.84
C ASP A 14 -0.26 -6.91 -10.15
N ARG A 15 -1.16 -7.47 -9.34
CA ARG A 15 -2.12 -6.70 -8.57
C ARG A 15 -1.47 -5.88 -7.45
N ILE A 16 -0.46 -6.44 -6.79
CA ILE A 16 0.29 -5.73 -5.75
C ILE A 16 1.05 -4.55 -6.36
N VAL A 17 1.69 -4.75 -7.51
CA VAL A 17 2.40 -3.67 -8.23
C VAL A 17 1.42 -2.57 -8.65
N GLN A 18 0.23 -2.91 -9.16
CA GLN A 18 -0.81 -1.92 -9.47
C GLN A 18 -1.23 -1.11 -8.25
N PHE A 19 -1.38 -1.74 -7.08
CA PHE A 19 -1.70 -1.03 -5.84
C PHE A 19 -0.56 -0.11 -5.41
N ALA A 20 0.69 -0.59 -5.46
CA ALA A 20 1.86 0.22 -5.14
C ALA A 20 2.00 1.44 -6.06
N GLN A 21 1.74 1.28 -7.36
CA GLN A 21 1.76 2.40 -8.32
C GLN A 21 0.68 3.44 -8.01
N ARG A 22 -0.55 3.02 -7.68
CA ARG A 22 -1.62 3.94 -7.27
C ARG A 22 -1.29 4.66 -5.97
N CYS A 23 -0.76 3.95 -4.96
CA CYS A 23 -0.25 4.57 -3.72
C CYS A 23 0.80 5.64 -4.03
N ALA A 24 1.81 5.28 -4.82
CA ALA A 24 2.92 6.17 -5.13
C ALA A 24 2.48 7.40 -5.92
N SER A 25 1.51 7.25 -6.83
CA SER A 25 0.91 8.37 -7.54
C SER A 25 0.16 9.30 -6.59
N TRP A 26 -0.61 8.75 -5.64
CA TRP A 26 -1.35 9.55 -4.67
C TRP A 26 -0.44 10.28 -3.68
N ILE A 27 0.52 9.58 -3.06
CA ILE A 27 1.54 10.18 -2.17
C ILE A 27 2.52 11.07 -2.97
N GLY A 28 2.55 10.96 -4.30
CA GLY A 28 3.25 11.94 -5.15
C GLY A 28 2.54 13.30 -5.17
N CYS A 29 1.20 13.28 -5.15
CA CYS A 29 0.37 14.48 -5.14
C CYS A 29 0.10 15.01 -3.72
N ALA A 30 0.08 14.13 -2.71
CA ALA A 30 -0.17 14.44 -1.30
C ALA A 30 1.07 14.15 -0.44
N VAL A 31 1.31 14.94 0.61
CA VAL A 31 2.50 14.76 1.48
C VAL A 31 2.48 13.43 2.26
N SER A 32 1.29 12.87 2.51
CA SER A 32 1.08 11.58 3.18
C SER A 32 -0.23 10.93 2.72
N THR A 33 -0.41 9.66 3.09
CA THR A 33 -1.69 8.95 2.94
C THR A 33 -2.13 8.37 4.27
N CYS A 34 -3.42 8.49 4.61
CA CYS A 34 -4.01 7.72 5.69
C CYS A 34 -4.76 6.48 5.15
N ALA A 35 -5.10 5.55 6.05
CA ALA A 35 -5.83 4.34 5.65
C ALA A 35 -7.22 4.63 5.04
N ALA A 36 -7.85 5.75 5.39
CA ALA A 36 -9.13 6.17 4.81
C ALA A 36 -8.96 6.63 3.36
N ASP A 37 -8.02 7.54 3.08
CA ASP A 37 -7.74 8.01 1.72
C ASP A 37 -7.33 6.84 0.81
N PHE A 38 -6.52 5.94 1.36
CA PHE A 38 -6.07 4.77 0.62
C PHE A 38 -7.22 3.82 0.27
N ARG A 39 -8.14 3.61 1.22
CA ARG A 39 -9.37 2.85 1.00
C ARG A 39 -10.20 3.46 -0.13
N ASP A 40 -10.38 4.78 -0.09
CA ASP A 40 -11.24 5.50 -1.02
C ASP A 40 -10.62 5.54 -2.43
N THR A 41 -9.29 5.63 -2.51
CA THR A 41 -8.54 5.58 -3.78
C THR A 41 -8.61 4.21 -4.45
N LEU A 42 -8.54 3.13 -3.68
CA LEU A 42 -8.61 1.76 -4.20
C LEU A 42 -10.04 1.21 -4.28
N ASN A 43 -11.02 1.91 -3.70
CA ASN A 43 -12.40 1.46 -3.52
C ASN A 43 -12.51 0.05 -2.92
N VAL A 44 -11.73 -0.21 -1.87
CA VAL A 44 -11.69 -1.50 -1.16
C VAL A 44 -12.27 -1.40 0.24
N GLY A 45 -12.51 -2.53 0.91
CA GLY A 45 -12.90 -2.52 2.32
C GLY A 45 -11.77 -2.06 3.25
N ARG A 46 -12.11 -1.41 4.37
CA ARG A 46 -11.14 -0.91 5.38
C ARG A 46 -10.13 -1.97 5.84
N LYS A 47 -10.61 -3.21 6.08
CA LYS A 47 -9.76 -4.32 6.51
C LYS A 47 -8.69 -4.66 5.47
N LEU A 48 -9.05 -4.62 4.19
CA LEU A 48 -8.12 -4.92 3.10
C LEU A 48 -7.13 -3.77 2.90
N ALA A 49 -7.60 -2.52 2.95
CA ALA A 49 -6.74 -1.34 2.84
C ALA A 49 -5.62 -1.34 3.91
N ILE A 50 -5.99 -1.60 5.17
CA ILE A 50 -5.02 -1.66 6.28
C ILE A 50 -4.01 -2.79 6.06
N GLN A 51 -4.47 -3.98 5.68
CA GLN A 51 -3.56 -5.12 5.45
C GLN A 51 -2.55 -4.85 4.33
N ILE A 52 -2.96 -4.17 3.26
CA ILE A 52 -2.07 -3.79 2.17
C ILE A 52 -1.05 -2.74 2.64
N LEU A 53 -1.48 -1.74 3.41
CA LEU A 53 -0.56 -0.74 3.97
C LEU A 53 0.44 -1.37 4.96
N GLU A 54 -0.01 -2.27 5.84
CA GLU A 54 0.86 -3.01 6.75
C GLU A 54 1.87 -3.87 5.99
N TYR A 55 1.44 -4.49 4.89
CA TYR A 55 2.33 -5.23 4.00
C TYR A 55 3.39 -4.31 3.37
N PHE A 56 2.99 -3.14 2.87
CA PHE A 56 3.90 -2.15 2.30
C PHE A 56 4.87 -1.57 3.33
N ASP A 57 4.43 -1.35 4.56
CA ASP A 57 5.30 -0.93 5.65
C ASP A 57 6.32 -2.02 6.01
N ARG A 58 5.88 -3.29 6.04
CA ARG A 58 6.75 -4.44 6.37
C ARG A 58 7.89 -4.65 5.37
N ILE A 59 7.61 -4.47 4.08
CA ILE A 59 8.64 -4.60 3.02
C ILE A 59 9.45 -3.30 2.82
N GLY A 60 9.06 -2.21 3.47
CA GLY A 60 9.76 -0.92 3.41
C GLY A 60 9.35 0.01 2.25
N PHE A 61 8.25 -0.26 1.56
CA PHE A 61 7.72 0.59 0.48
C PHE A 61 7.15 1.90 1.05
N THR A 62 6.30 1.79 2.06
CA THR A 62 5.82 2.91 2.86
C THR A 62 6.43 2.86 4.27
N ARG A 63 6.30 3.96 5.00
CA ARG A 63 6.61 4.01 6.42
C ARG A 63 5.48 4.72 7.14
N ARG A 64 4.94 4.09 8.17
CA ARG A 64 3.99 4.72 9.07
C ARG A 64 4.68 5.74 9.99
N ARG A 65 4.13 6.95 10.04
CA ARG A 65 4.47 8.05 10.96
C ARG A 65 3.18 8.53 11.63
N GLY A 66 2.86 7.98 12.80
CA GLY A 66 1.59 8.24 13.47
C GLY A 66 0.41 7.62 12.72
N ASN A 67 -0.50 8.47 12.22
CA ASN A 67 -1.66 8.05 11.44
C ASN A 67 -1.41 8.06 9.92
N ASP A 68 -0.27 8.62 9.52
CA ASP A 68 0.11 8.83 8.13
C ASP A 68 1.10 7.77 7.65
N HIS A 69 1.00 7.43 6.37
CA HIS A 69 2.01 6.64 5.67
C HIS A 69 2.72 7.55 4.66
N ILE A 70 4.03 7.60 4.78
CA ILE A 70 4.91 8.31 3.87
C ILE A 70 5.62 7.32 2.96
N LEU A 71 5.90 7.74 1.73
CA LEU A 71 6.61 6.92 0.77
C LEU A 71 8.10 6.91 1.10
N ARG A 72 8.73 5.73 1.13
CA ARG A 72 10.16 5.60 1.44
C ARG A 72 10.96 5.25 0.19
N ASP A 73 10.63 4.13 -0.44
CA ASP A 73 11.39 3.61 -1.58
C ASP A 73 10.48 3.30 -2.76
N LYS A 74 10.53 4.16 -3.78
CA LYS A 74 9.78 4.01 -5.04
C LYS A 74 10.29 2.86 -5.89
N ALA A 75 11.53 2.39 -5.69
CA ALA A 75 12.16 1.40 -6.55
C ALA A 75 11.85 -0.05 -6.17
N LEU A 76 11.18 -0.28 -5.02
CA LEU A 76 10.84 -1.62 -4.52
C LEU A 76 9.85 -2.39 -5.41
N PHE A 77 9.03 -1.68 -6.18
CA PHE A 77 8.09 -2.27 -7.13
C PHE A 77 8.31 -1.65 -8.51
N ARG A 78 9.29 -2.16 -9.25
CA ARG A 78 9.57 -1.78 -10.63
C ARG A 78 9.13 -2.88 -11.59
#